data_AF-A0A537YT50-F1
#
_entry.id   AF-A0A537YT50-F1
#
_cell.length_a   1.000
_cell.length_b   1.000
_cell.length_c   1.000
_cell.angle_alpha   90.00
_cell.angle_beta   90.00
_cell.angle_gamma   90.00
#
_symmetry.space_group_name_H-M   'P 1'
#
loop_
_entity.id
_entity.type
_entity.pdbx_description
1 polymer ?
#
loop_
_entity_poly.entity_id
_entity_poly.type
_entity_poly.pdbx_seq_one_letter_code
_entity_poly.pdbx_strand_id
1 'polypeptide(L)'
;MKHLKTLGLLAVAIAALTAFVGVSSAAAAEFHASAGAGVKVTGEQATSHKFTVTGSSITCTTAKFTGTTTAATAKTQEMHPEYSGCTAFGFVGATVDTTGCQYVFDANSANVTLQSCTSGGITVTASSAFGKCVMDVSNQTGINGQSFATGGTSPNRDITVTTNSTNIKVKVTTSTGICPLTVGEHTNGAYTGTTTVKAASGELFYL
;
A
#
# COMPACT_ATOMS: atom_id res chain seq x y z
N MET A 1 18.92 -31.09 46.52
CA MET A 1 18.84 -32.49 46.03
C MET A 1 18.03 -32.50 44.74
N LYS A 2 18.64 -33.00 43.66
CA LYS A 2 18.06 -33.79 42.54
C LYS A 2 16.80 -33.22 41.83
N HIS A 3 16.98 -32.62 40.65
CA HIS A 3 16.79 -33.26 39.32
C HIS A 3 15.35 -33.69 39.00
N LEU A 4 14.71 -33.01 38.04
CA LEU A 4 13.92 -33.72 37.03
C LEU A 4 14.07 -33.03 35.67
N LYS A 5 14.80 -33.72 34.79
CA LYS A 5 14.80 -33.58 33.34
C LYS A 5 13.56 -34.30 32.84
N THR A 6 12.83 -33.72 31.89
CA THR A 6 11.88 -34.50 31.08
C THR A 6 11.96 -34.03 29.63
N LEU A 7 12.75 -34.78 28.86
CA LEU A 7 12.54 -34.94 27.41
C LEU A 7 11.20 -35.65 27.18
N GLY A 8 10.47 -35.21 26.15
CA GLY A 8 9.44 -35.97 25.43
C GLY A 8 9.32 -35.31 24.05
N LEU A 9 9.98 -35.77 22.99
CA LEU A 9 9.87 -37.04 22.23
C LEU A 9 8.57 -37.14 21.41
N LEU A 10 8.76 -37.51 20.13
CA LEU A 10 7.81 -37.85 19.05
C LEU A 10 7.22 -36.68 18.25
N ALA A 11 7.64 -36.44 17.00
CA ALA A 11 7.44 -37.27 15.79
C ALA A 11 5.98 -37.25 15.31
N VAL A 12 5.67 -36.28 14.44
CA VAL A 12 4.45 -36.29 13.62
C VAL A 12 4.85 -36.00 12.16
N ALA A 13 4.73 -37.06 11.36
CA ALA A 13 4.36 -37.08 9.95
C ALA A 13 5.14 -36.19 8.95
N ILE A 14 6.25 -36.75 8.45
CA ILE A 14 6.70 -36.49 7.08
C ILE A 14 5.80 -37.33 6.17
N ALA A 15 4.70 -36.77 5.71
CA ALA A 15 3.82 -37.40 4.72
C ALA A 15 3.52 -36.43 3.59
N ALA A 16 3.99 -36.79 2.39
CA ALA A 16 3.51 -36.38 1.09
C ALA A 16 3.54 -34.87 0.76
N LEU A 17 4.73 -34.35 0.44
CA LEU A 17 4.84 -33.36 -0.63
C LEU A 17 5.49 -34.01 -1.84
N THR A 18 4.69 -34.71 -2.64
CA THR A 18 4.92 -34.78 -4.08
C THR A 18 4.82 -33.36 -4.61
N ALA A 19 5.92 -32.62 -4.51
CA ALA A 19 6.10 -31.38 -5.23
C ALA A 19 6.06 -31.75 -6.71
N PHE A 20 4.94 -31.44 -7.36
CA PHE A 20 4.93 -31.20 -8.79
C PHE A 20 5.95 -30.09 -9.03
N VAL A 21 7.19 -30.46 -9.33
CA VAL A 21 8.13 -29.59 -10.06
C VAL A 21 7.68 -29.54 -11.51
N GLY A 22 6.43 -29.08 -11.72
CA GLY A 22 6.06 -28.44 -12.95
C GLY A 22 6.91 -27.18 -12.98
N VAL A 23 7.91 -27.17 -13.85
CA VAL A 23 8.61 -25.95 -14.22
C VAL A 23 7.55 -25.08 -14.88
N SER A 24 6.79 -24.34 -14.07
CA SER A 24 5.98 -23.24 -14.57
C SER A 24 6.99 -22.33 -15.25
N SER A 25 6.96 -22.28 -16.58
CA SER A 25 7.42 -21.09 -17.29
C SER A 25 6.85 -19.92 -16.49
N ALA A 26 7.71 -19.14 -15.83
CA ALA A 26 7.26 -18.02 -15.04
C ALA A 26 6.57 -17.06 -16.01
N ALA A 27 5.26 -17.20 -16.15
CA ALA A 27 4.46 -16.25 -16.88
C ALA A 27 4.68 -14.91 -16.19
N ALA A 28 4.82 -13.84 -16.98
CA ALA A 28 4.80 -12.50 -16.43
C ALA A 28 3.50 -12.35 -15.64
N ALA A 29 3.60 -11.84 -14.42
CA ALA A 29 2.44 -11.71 -13.57
C ALA A 29 1.48 -10.64 -14.13
N GLU A 30 0.17 -10.86 -14.00
CA GLU A 30 -0.87 -10.02 -14.58
C GLU A 30 -2.05 -9.84 -13.63
N PHE A 31 -2.67 -8.66 -13.70
CA PHE A 31 -3.97 -8.40 -13.10
C PHE A 31 -5.07 -8.80 -14.09
N HIS A 32 -6.06 -9.55 -13.60
CA HIS A 32 -7.18 -10.04 -14.39
C HIS A 32 -8.50 -9.52 -13.84
N ALA A 33 -9.37 -9.05 -14.74
CA ALA A 33 -10.73 -8.64 -14.46
C ALA A 33 -11.68 -9.43 -15.36
N SER A 34 -12.51 -10.31 -14.77
CA SER A 34 -13.36 -11.21 -15.57
C SER A 34 -14.46 -10.49 -16.36
N ALA A 35 -14.85 -9.30 -15.92
CA ALA A 35 -15.81 -8.44 -16.62
C ALA A 35 -15.17 -7.57 -17.72
N GLY A 36 -13.84 -7.63 -17.91
CA GLY A 36 -13.14 -6.92 -18.98
C GLY A 36 -12.67 -5.51 -18.63
N ALA A 37 -12.57 -4.66 -19.65
CA ALA A 37 -12.16 -3.26 -19.53
C ALA A 37 -13.31 -2.36 -19.04
N GLY A 38 -12.99 -1.21 -18.46
CA GLY A 38 -13.97 -0.21 -18.02
C GLY A 38 -14.66 -0.54 -16.70
N VAL A 39 -14.23 -1.60 -16.01
CA VAL A 39 -14.81 -2.04 -14.75
C VAL A 39 -14.26 -1.16 -13.64
N LYS A 40 -15.15 -0.56 -12.83
CA LYS A 40 -14.74 0.19 -11.65
C LYS A 40 -14.10 -0.74 -10.63
N VAL A 41 -12.99 -0.31 -10.06
CA VAL A 41 -12.26 -1.05 -9.03
C VAL A 41 -12.15 -0.18 -7.79
N THR A 42 -12.41 -0.78 -6.63
CA THR A 42 -12.34 -0.12 -5.33
C THR A 42 -11.43 -0.89 -4.40
N GLY A 43 -10.46 -0.22 -3.80
CA GLY A 43 -9.63 -0.71 -2.72
C GLY A 43 -10.07 -0.14 -1.39
N GLU A 44 -10.24 -1.00 -0.39
CA GLU A 44 -10.50 -0.60 0.98
C GLU A 44 -9.42 -1.15 1.90
N GLN A 45 -9.04 -0.36 2.90
CA GLN A 45 -8.07 -0.81 3.89
C GLN A 45 -8.58 -2.06 4.63
N ALA A 46 -7.72 -3.08 4.72
CA ALA A 46 -7.93 -4.25 5.58
C ALA A 46 -7.24 -4.06 6.94
N THR A 47 -6.15 -3.29 6.97
CA THR A 47 -5.39 -2.91 8.18
C THR A 47 -5.13 -1.41 8.20
N SER A 48 -4.67 -0.88 9.33
CA SER A 48 -4.34 0.56 9.43
C SER A 48 -3.19 0.92 8.48
N HIS A 49 -3.40 1.93 7.65
CA HIS A 49 -2.33 2.52 6.86
C HIS A 49 -1.52 3.49 7.70
N LYS A 50 -0.19 3.34 7.66
CA LYS A 50 0.75 4.15 8.41
C LYS A 50 1.87 4.62 7.48
N PHE A 51 2.03 5.93 7.41
CA PHE A 51 3.17 6.56 6.79
C PHE A 51 4.16 7.01 7.87
N THR A 52 5.45 6.86 7.65
CA THR A 52 6.50 7.35 8.56
C THR A 52 7.54 8.14 7.81
N VAL A 53 7.95 9.28 8.37
CA VAL A 53 9.05 10.11 7.87
C VAL A 53 9.84 10.64 9.06
N THR A 54 11.16 10.49 9.01
CA THR A 54 12.09 11.04 10.02
C THR A 54 11.67 10.74 11.47
N GLY A 55 11.24 9.50 11.72
CA GLY A 55 10.82 9.02 13.05
C GLY A 55 9.42 9.46 13.51
N SER A 56 8.72 10.28 12.74
CA SER A 56 7.32 10.65 12.99
C SER A 56 6.38 9.88 12.07
N SER A 57 5.09 9.80 12.44
CA SER A 57 4.09 9.07 11.66
C SER A 57 2.85 9.88 11.31
N ILE A 58 2.24 9.50 10.20
CA ILE A 58 0.89 9.86 9.79
C ILE A 58 0.08 8.56 9.77
N THR A 59 -1.04 8.56 10.46
CA THR A 59 -1.97 7.42 10.49
C THR A 59 -3.35 7.94 10.10
N CYS A 60 -3.96 7.30 9.12
CA CYS A 60 -5.33 7.60 8.69
C CYS A 60 -6.25 6.45 9.06
N THR A 61 -7.41 6.77 9.62
CA THR A 61 -8.42 5.75 9.95
C THR A 61 -9.11 5.18 8.73
N THR A 62 -8.98 5.84 7.57
CA THR A 62 -9.54 5.37 6.31
C THR A 62 -8.57 5.68 5.17
N ALA A 63 -8.25 4.65 4.41
CA ALA A 63 -7.65 4.72 3.09
C ALA A 63 -8.58 4.02 2.09
N LYS A 64 -8.93 4.74 1.03
CA LYS A 64 -9.71 4.23 -0.10
C LYS A 64 -8.92 4.42 -1.37
N PHE A 65 -9.12 3.50 -2.29
CA PHE A 65 -8.49 3.54 -3.60
C PHE A 65 -9.56 3.34 -4.65
N THR A 66 -9.55 4.14 -5.71
CA THR A 66 -10.52 4.01 -6.81
C THR A 66 -9.80 3.96 -8.14
N GLY A 67 -10.29 3.13 -9.05
CA GLY A 67 -9.68 2.97 -10.36
C GLY A 67 -10.64 2.37 -11.37
N THR A 68 -10.14 2.15 -12.57
CA THR A 68 -10.90 1.47 -13.63
C THR A 68 -9.94 0.55 -14.39
N THR A 69 -10.41 -0.65 -14.72
CA THR A 69 -9.61 -1.60 -15.50
C THR A 69 -9.46 -1.09 -16.94
N THR A 70 -8.26 -1.23 -17.51
CA THR A 70 -8.00 -0.83 -18.90
C THR A 70 -8.21 -1.98 -19.89
N ALA A 71 -8.13 -3.22 -19.40
CA ALA A 71 -8.29 -4.46 -20.16
C ALA A 71 -8.78 -5.60 -19.25
N ALA A 72 -9.19 -6.71 -19.85
CA ALA A 72 -9.47 -7.95 -19.11
C ALA A 72 -8.22 -8.53 -18.43
N THR A 73 -7.04 -8.29 -19.02
CA THR A 73 -5.73 -8.66 -18.52
C THR A 73 -4.80 -7.47 -18.68
N ALA A 74 -4.15 -7.04 -17.61
CA ALA A 74 -3.27 -5.88 -17.62
C ALA A 74 -2.05 -6.10 -16.72
N LYS A 75 -0.90 -5.58 -17.15
CA LYS A 75 0.33 -5.58 -16.32
C LYS A 75 0.33 -4.47 -15.29
N THR A 76 -0.41 -3.40 -15.56
CA THR A 76 -0.48 -2.24 -14.69
C THR A 76 -1.91 -1.90 -14.34
N GLN A 77 -2.11 -1.33 -13.14
CA GLN A 77 -3.38 -0.79 -12.70
C GLN A 77 -3.15 0.57 -12.06
N GLU A 78 -3.88 1.58 -12.53
CA GLU A 78 -3.90 2.90 -11.91
C GLU A 78 -4.99 2.99 -10.86
N MET A 79 -4.64 3.55 -9.69
CA MET A 79 -5.59 3.78 -8.61
C MET A 79 -5.36 5.17 -8.00
N HIS A 80 -6.44 5.92 -7.86
CA HIS A 80 -6.49 7.17 -7.12
C HIS A 80 -6.62 6.88 -5.61
N PRO A 81 -5.73 7.41 -4.75
CA PRO A 81 -5.86 7.26 -3.32
C PRO A 81 -6.69 8.38 -2.68
N GLU A 82 -7.43 8.05 -1.64
CA GLU A 82 -8.14 8.99 -0.78
C GLU A 82 -7.91 8.61 0.70
N TYR A 83 -7.54 9.58 1.51
CA TYR A 83 -7.25 9.39 2.93
C TYR A 83 -8.10 10.31 3.80
N SER A 84 -8.62 9.79 4.91
CA SER A 84 -9.40 10.58 5.87
C SER A 84 -9.22 10.12 7.31
N GLY A 85 -9.64 10.98 8.24
CA GLY A 85 -9.44 10.75 9.68
C GLY A 85 -7.97 10.67 10.06
N CYS A 86 -7.13 11.50 9.44
CA CYS A 86 -5.68 11.42 9.60
C CYS A 86 -5.21 12.15 10.87
N THR A 87 -4.30 11.51 11.58
CA THR A 87 -3.47 12.11 12.62
C THR A 87 -2.03 12.13 12.12
N ALA A 88 -1.43 13.32 12.04
CA ALA A 88 -0.07 13.51 11.53
C ALA A 88 0.76 14.23 12.58
N PHE A 89 1.93 13.70 12.92
CA PHE A 89 2.89 14.36 13.82
C PHE A 89 2.31 14.70 15.21
N GLY A 90 1.33 13.93 15.68
CA GLY A 90 0.61 14.19 16.93
C GLY A 90 -0.56 15.16 16.80
N PHE A 91 -0.79 15.76 15.63
CA PHE A 91 -1.95 16.61 15.37
C PHE A 91 -3.10 15.80 14.79
N VAL A 92 -4.24 15.81 15.47
CA VAL A 92 -5.50 15.23 14.98
C VAL A 92 -6.13 16.16 13.95
N GLY A 93 -6.74 15.59 12.90
CA GLY A 93 -7.42 16.37 11.87
C GLY A 93 -6.49 16.87 10.77
N ALA A 94 -5.39 16.15 10.52
CA ALA A 94 -4.54 16.43 9.38
C ALA A 94 -5.30 16.18 8.07
N THR A 95 -5.07 17.03 7.08
CA THR A 95 -5.64 16.89 5.74
C THR A 95 -4.60 16.30 4.80
N VAL A 96 -5.02 15.37 3.94
CA VAL A 96 -4.19 14.77 2.91
C VAL A 96 -4.85 15.07 1.57
N ASP A 97 -4.22 15.95 0.78
CA ASP A 97 -4.69 16.29 -0.56
C ASP A 97 -4.01 15.38 -1.58
N THR A 98 -4.82 14.56 -2.25
CA THR A 98 -4.39 13.62 -3.28
C THR A 98 -4.90 14.01 -4.67
N THR A 99 -5.42 15.23 -4.85
CA THR A 99 -6.15 15.64 -6.06
C THR A 99 -5.38 15.36 -7.35
N GLY A 100 -5.95 14.50 -8.21
CA GLY A 100 -5.36 14.06 -9.48
C GLY A 100 -4.23 13.02 -9.37
N CYS A 101 -3.76 12.72 -8.16
CA CYS A 101 -2.71 11.73 -7.95
C CYS A 101 -3.16 10.33 -8.34
N GLN A 102 -2.28 9.59 -9.01
CA GLN A 102 -2.46 8.20 -9.39
C GLN A 102 -1.29 7.37 -8.88
N TYR A 103 -1.59 6.26 -8.21
CA TYR A 103 -0.65 5.18 -8.02
C TYR A 103 -0.72 4.23 -9.21
N VAL A 104 0.42 3.97 -9.86
CA VAL A 104 0.55 2.97 -10.90
C VAL A 104 1.21 1.73 -10.29
N PHE A 105 0.41 0.69 -10.10
CA PHE A 105 0.89 -0.61 -9.67
C PHE A 105 1.29 -1.44 -10.88
N ASP A 106 2.38 -2.18 -10.77
CA ASP A 106 2.86 -3.11 -11.79
C ASP A 106 2.86 -4.53 -11.21
N ALA A 107 2.12 -5.44 -11.83
CA ALA A 107 2.02 -6.84 -11.41
C ALA A 107 3.38 -7.54 -11.39
N ASN A 108 4.34 -7.10 -12.22
CA ASN A 108 5.66 -7.69 -12.35
C ASN A 108 6.72 -6.99 -11.48
N SER A 109 6.32 -6.01 -10.67
CA SER A 109 7.25 -5.22 -9.86
C SER A 109 6.73 -5.00 -8.45
N ALA A 110 7.65 -5.04 -7.47
CA ALA A 110 7.35 -4.54 -6.14
C ALA A 110 7.30 -3.01 -6.09
N ASN A 111 7.58 -2.32 -7.21
CA ASN A 111 7.59 -0.87 -7.28
C ASN A 111 6.20 -0.32 -7.64
N VAL A 112 5.84 0.78 -7.00
CA VAL A 112 4.72 1.64 -7.38
C VAL A 112 5.25 3.00 -7.82
N THR A 113 4.56 3.63 -8.78
CA THR A 113 4.83 5.01 -9.20
C THR A 113 3.70 5.91 -8.71
N LEU A 114 4.05 7.04 -8.10
CA LEU A 114 3.11 8.13 -7.83
C LEU A 114 3.24 9.16 -8.95
N GLN A 115 2.17 9.42 -9.68
CA GLN A 115 2.17 10.35 -10.81
C GLN A 115 0.88 11.17 -10.90
N SER A 116 0.87 12.11 -11.84
CA SER A 116 -0.32 12.88 -12.27
C SER A 116 -0.99 13.73 -11.19
N CYS A 117 -0.38 13.92 -10.02
CA CYS A 117 -0.88 14.85 -9.00
C CYS A 117 -1.02 16.27 -9.55
N THR A 118 -2.19 16.89 -9.35
CA THR A 118 -2.51 18.23 -9.88
C THR A 118 -1.59 19.30 -9.30
N SER A 119 -1.25 19.18 -8.02
CA SER A 119 -0.31 20.03 -7.28
C SER A 119 1.16 19.56 -7.41
N GLY A 120 1.45 18.54 -8.22
CA GLY A 120 2.79 17.95 -8.36
C GLY A 120 3.16 16.90 -7.30
N GLY A 121 2.31 16.67 -6.29
CA GLY A 121 2.48 15.64 -5.27
C GLY A 121 1.27 15.50 -4.35
N ILE A 122 1.34 14.56 -3.41
CA ILE A 122 0.37 14.47 -2.30
C ILE A 122 0.81 15.46 -1.22
N THR A 123 -0.08 16.38 -0.82
CA THR A 123 0.22 17.36 0.22
C THR A 123 -0.44 16.95 1.53
N VAL A 124 0.35 16.84 2.60
CA VAL A 124 -0.15 16.62 3.95
C VAL A 124 0.00 17.92 4.74
N THR A 125 -1.13 18.41 5.26
CA THR A 125 -1.16 19.57 6.16
C THR A 125 -1.69 19.15 7.52
N ALA A 126 -0.88 19.39 8.55
CA ALA A 126 -1.24 19.21 9.95
C ALA A 126 -1.09 20.55 10.65
N SER A 127 -2.14 21.03 11.32
CA SER A 127 -2.13 22.35 11.96
C SER A 127 -2.86 22.31 13.30
N SER A 128 -2.35 23.07 14.25
CA SER A 128 -2.97 23.30 15.56
C SER A 128 -2.72 24.73 16.02
N ALA A 129 -3.24 25.09 17.20
CA ALA A 129 -2.94 26.37 17.84
C ALA A 129 -1.44 26.56 18.15
N PHE A 130 -0.65 25.49 18.21
CA PHE A 130 0.74 25.51 18.68
C PHE A 130 1.76 25.19 17.59
N GLY A 131 1.35 24.98 16.33
CA GLY A 131 2.27 24.67 15.25
C GLY A 131 1.60 24.21 13.97
N LYS A 132 2.40 24.17 12.90
CA LYS A 132 2.00 23.75 11.56
C LYS A 132 3.09 22.90 10.93
N CYS A 133 2.72 21.75 10.41
CA CYS A 133 3.53 20.91 9.53
C CYS A 133 2.88 20.87 8.15
N VAL A 134 3.66 21.13 7.11
CA VAL A 134 3.26 20.88 5.72
C VAL A 134 4.36 20.08 5.05
N MET A 135 4.00 18.98 4.43
CA MET A 135 4.92 18.17 3.64
C MET A 135 4.28 17.72 2.33
N ASP A 136 5.11 17.52 1.33
CA ASP A 136 4.73 17.12 -0.01
C ASP A 136 5.45 15.81 -0.39
N VAL A 137 4.69 14.84 -0.85
CA VAL A 137 5.19 13.62 -1.48
C VAL A 137 5.07 13.82 -2.99
N SER A 138 6.12 14.35 -3.59
CA SER A 138 6.16 14.65 -5.03
C SER A 138 5.94 13.39 -5.87
N ASN A 139 5.49 13.59 -7.11
CA ASN A 139 5.50 12.55 -8.14
C ASN A 139 6.88 11.87 -8.18
N GLN A 140 6.90 10.54 -8.11
CA GLN A 140 8.13 9.77 -8.00
C GLN A 140 7.93 8.31 -8.38
N THR A 141 9.03 7.68 -8.82
CA THR A 141 9.11 6.27 -9.18
C THR A 141 9.97 5.52 -8.17
N GLY A 142 9.92 4.19 -8.21
CA GLY A 142 10.82 3.33 -7.42
C GLY A 142 10.43 3.22 -5.94
N ILE A 143 9.17 3.53 -5.60
CA ILE A 143 8.62 3.22 -4.29
C ILE A 143 8.46 1.71 -4.21
N ASN A 144 9.42 1.02 -3.61
CA ASN A 144 9.45 -0.44 -3.52
C ASN A 144 8.45 -0.96 -2.47
N GLY A 145 8.29 -2.27 -2.30
CA GLY A 145 7.63 -2.90 -1.15
C GLY A 145 6.17 -3.28 -1.36
N GLN A 146 5.67 -3.30 -2.59
CA GLN A 146 4.34 -3.85 -2.89
C GLN A 146 4.40 -5.36 -3.08
N SER A 147 3.40 -6.07 -2.59
CA SER A 147 3.12 -7.45 -2.97
C SER A 147 1.62 -7.66 -3.20
N PHE A 148 1.31 -8.58 -4.10
CA PHE A 148 -0.05 -8.89 -4.54
C PHE A 148 -0.35 -10.36 -4.26
N ALA A 149 -1.58 -10.62 -3.82
CA ALA A 149 -2.10 -11.98 -3.67
C ALA A 149 -3.56 -12.01 -4.09
N THR A 150 -3.97 -13.11 -4.73
CA THR A 150 -5.39 -13.38 -4.97
C THR A 150 -6.05 -13.86 -3.69
N GLY A 151 -7.08 -13.15 -3.25
CA GLY A 151 -7.97 -13.57 -2.17
C GLY A 151 -9.29 -14.13 -2.70
N GLY A 152 -10.07 -14.73 -1.80
CA GLY A 152 -11.37 -15.30 -2.10
C GLY A 152 -11.33 -16.57 -2.97
N THR A 153 -12.50 -16.96 -3.46
CA THR A 153 -12.69 -18.10 -4.38
C THR A 153 -13.55 -17.66 -5.55
N SER A 154 -13.35 -18.28 -6.73
CA SER A 154 -14.18 -18.00 -7.90
C SER A 154 -15.66 -18.29 -7.59
N PRO A 155 -16.60 -17.43 -8.02
CA PRO A 155 -16.44 -16.27 -8.92
C PRO A 155 -16.30 -14.91 -8.19
N ASN A 156 -15.83 -14.90 -6.94
CA ASN A 156 -15.75 -13.72 -6.08
C ASN A 156 -14.32 -13.43 -5.62
N ARG A 157 -13.33 -13.66 -6.49
CA ARG A 157 -11.93 -13.35 -6.17
C ARG A 157 -11.70 -11.84 -6.05
N ASP A 158 -10.77 -11.50 -5.17
CA ASP A 158 -10.25 -10.15 -4.99
C ASP A 158 -8.72 -10.13 -4.97
N ILE A 159 -8.13 -8.94 -4.97
CA ILE A 159 -6.68 -8.77 -4.84
C ILE A 159 -6.38 -8.16 -3.47
N THR A 160 -5.57 -8.85 -2.69
CA THR A 160 -4.95 -8.28 -1.50
C THR A 160 -3.62 -7.64 -1.89
N VAL A 161 -3.50 -6.34 -1.64
CA VAL A 161 -2.27 -5.57 -1.79
C VAL A 161 -1.66 -5.40 -0.40
N THR A 162 -0.45 -5.90 -0.19
CA THR A 162 0.31 -5.64 1.03
C THR A 162 1.44 -4.68 0.70
N THR A 163 1.47 -3.57 1.41
CA THR A 163 2.49 -2.54 1.24
C THR A 163 3.43 -2.51 2.43
N ASN A 164 4.72 -2.57 2.16
CA ASN A 164 5.83 -2.32 3.07
C ASN A 164 6.86 -1.42 2.39
N SER A 165 6.39 -0.27 1.93
CA SER A 165 7.16 0.63 1.09
C SER A 165 8.22 1.41 1.82
N THR A 166 9.33 1.62 1.13
CA THR A 166 10.49 2.41 1.57
C THR A 166 10.93 3.31 0.42
N ASN A 167 11.94 4.16 0.67
CA ASN A 167 12.50 5.11 -0.28
C ASN A 167 11.50 6.16 -0.79
N ILE A 168 10.48 6.48 0.01
CA ILE A 168 9.54 7.55 -0.31
C ILE A 168 10.23 8.88 -0.02
N LYS A 169 10.39 9.69 -1.07
CA LYS A 169 10.93 11.05 -0.99
C LYS A 169 9.84 12.01 -0.57
N VAL A 170 10.16 12.88 0.39
CA VAL A 170 9.25 13.83 1.00
C VAL A 170 9.95 15.16 1.15
N LYS A 171 9.26 16.24 0.79
CA LYS A 171 9.70 17.61 1.05
C LYS A 171 8.87 18.20 2.18
N VAL A 172 9.50 18.53 3.29
CA VAL A 172 8.87 19.30 4.36
C VAL A 172 9.00 20.78 4.01
N THR A 173 7.90 21.43 3.67
CA THR A 173 7.87 22.83 3.25
C THR A 173 7.60 23.79 4.39
N THR A 174 6.84 23.35 5.40
CA THR A 174 6.58 24.14 6.61
C THR A 174 6.77 23.27 7.84
N SER A 175 7.54 23.78 8.81
CA SER A 175 7.60 23.23 10.16
C SER A 175 7.72 24.38 11.15
N THR A 176 6.69 24.58 11.96
CA THR A 176 6.64 25.65 12.97
C THR A 176 6.10 25.12 14.30
N GLY A 177 6.48 25.81 15.38
CA GLY A 177 6.00 25.50 16.73
C GLY A 177 6.40 24.10 17.17
N ILE A 178 5.42 23.30 17.61
CA ILE A 178 5.66 21.92 18.10
C ILE A 178 5.76 20.88 16.97
N CYS A 179 5.86 21.28 15.71
CA CYS A 179 6.07 20.36 14.59
C CYS A 179 7.44 19.65 14.73
N PRO A 180 7.50 18.31 14.78
CA PRO A 180 8.74 17.57 15.04
C PRO A 180 9.64 17.40 13.80
N LEU A 181 9.24 17.94 12.64
CA LEU A 181 9.96 17.76 11.39
C LEU A 181 10.92 18.90 11.10
N THR A 182 12.04 18.59 10.43
CA THR A 182 12.93 19.62 9.89
C THR A 182 12.53 19.96 8.45
N VAL A 183 12.47 21.26 8.12
CA VAL A 183 12.25 21.72 6.74
C VAL A 183 13.35 21.20 5.82
N GLY A 184 12.99 20.75 4.61
CA GLY A 184 13.91 20.21 3.62
C GLY A 184 13.44 18.91 3.00
N GLU A 185 14.33 18.30 2.21
CA GLU A 185 14.10 17.01 1.55
C GLU A 185 14.50 15.84 2.46
N HIS A 186 13.67 14.81 2.47
CA HIS A 186 13.87 13.57 3.23
C HIS A 186 13.64 12.38 2.29
N THR A 187 14.49 11.35 2.37
CA THR A 187 14.44 10.18 1.48
C THR A 187 14.13 8.88 2.21
N ASN A 188 13.89 8.96 3.52
CA ASN A 188 13.65 7.84 4.42
C ASN A 188 12.15 7.62 4.70
N GLY A 189 11.27 8.12 3.84
CA GLY A 189 9.84 7.88 3.95
C GLY A 189 9.52 6.40 3.77
N ALA A 190 8.61 5.90 4.60
CA ALA A 190 8.11 4.53 4.52
C ALA A 190 6.60 4.49 4.72
N TYR A 191 5.96 3.47 4.15
CA TYR A 191 4.52 3.30 4.21
C TYR A 191 4.17 1.82 4.38
N THR A 192 3.31 1.51 5.34
CA THR A 192 2.83 0.16 5.59
C THR A 192 1.30 0.13 5.59
N GLY A 193 0.72 -0.94 5.05
CA GLY A 193 -0.71 -1.19 5.15
C GLY A 193 -1.14 -2.34 4.26
N THR A 194 -2.39 -2.75 4.41
CA THR A 194 -3.00 -3.79 3.59
C THR A 194 -4.30 -3.28 3.04
N THR A 195 -4.55 -3.50 1.74
CA THR A 195 -5.76 -3.09 1.05
C THR A 195 -6.35 -4.29 0.32
N THR A 196 -7.65 -4.49 0.43
CA THR A 196 -8.39 -5.44 -0.39
C THR A 196 -9.05 -4.69 -1.54
N VAL A 197 -8.78 -5.13 -2.77
CA VAL A 197 -9.19 -4.49 -4.00
C VAL A 197 -10.20 -5.37 -4.72
N LYS A 198 -11.37 -4.80 -5.01
CA LYS A 198 -12.53 -5.49 -5.59
C LYS A 198 -13.00 -4.79 -6.86
N ALA A 199 -13.49 -5.58 -7.81
CA ALA A 199 -14.21 -5.08 -8.97
C ALA A 199 -15.69 -4.82 -8.62
N ALA A 200 -16.28 -3.80 -9.21
CA ALA A 200 -17.72 -3.51 -9.07
C ALA A 200 -18.60 -4.55 -9.78
N SER A 201 -18.04 -5.29 -10.74
CA SER A 201 -18.69 -6.38 -11.46
C SER A 201 -17.66 -7.43 -11.86
N GLY A 202 -18.04 -8.71 -11.79
CA GLY A 202 -17.11 -9.82 -12.01
C GLY A 202 -16.14 -10.00 -10.84
N GLU A 203 -15.02 -10.66 -11.09
CA GLU A 203 -13.95 -10.90 -10.11
C GLU A 203 -12.66 -10.25 -10.58
N LEU A 204 -11.78 -9.98 -9.59
CA LEU A 204 -10.45 -9.45 -9.80
C LEU A 204 -9.43 -10.41 -9.20
N PHE A 205 -8.40 -10.80 -9.94
CA PHE A 205 -7.38 -11.72 -9.44
C PHE A 205 -6.00 -11.46 -10.07
N TYR A 206 -4.97 -11.97 -9.43
CA TYR A 206 -3.56 -11.86 -9.79
C TYR A 206 -2.97 -13.25 -10.05
N LEU A 207 -2.28 -13.42 -11.18
CA LEU A 207 -1.58 -14.65 -11.59
C LEU A 207 -0.16 -14.35 -12.04
#